data_AF-A0A522C7J3-F1
#
_entry.id   AF-A0A522C7J3-F1
#
_cell.length_a   1.000
_cell.length_b   1.000
_cell.length_c   1.000
_cell.angle_alpha   90.00
_cell.angle_beta   90.00
_cell.angle_gamma   90.00
#
_symmetry.space_group_name_H-M   'P 1'
#
loop_
_entity.id
_entity.type
_entity.pdbx_description
1 polymer ?
#
loop_
_entity_poly.entity_id
_entity_poly.type
_entity_poly.pdbx_seq_one_letter_code
_entity_poly.pdbx_strand_id
1 'polypeptide(L)'
;MTEARRKFDWPGRLKAMGAHLLISLTLAAALAALVMLVWYPWPYSVLAGGRELFWLVVSVDVILGPVLTFVVFNTAKPRAELVRDLACIAAVQLAALGYGLHTVYEVRPVAFVFEVDRFRLVGAADVRRQELPQARAAYRHLSLRGPLLLAARESNPGDERLQTIKLALQGYDVGTRPSYWVPYDSQLKRVLASARPVTLLYRQKPETAAELDGQLAAMGVDKASARFLPITARVQDWSVILKADGSIAGFLPRDGFF
;
A
#
# COMPACT_ATOMS: atom_id res chain seq x y z
N MET A 1 -44.54 -43.22 -14.58
CA MET A 1 -43.22 -42.62 -14.29
C MET A 1 -43.23 -41.21 -14.86
N THR A 2 -43.60 -40.22 -14.05
CA THR A 2 -43.74 -38.84 -14.49
C THR A 2 -42.45 -38.12 -14.11
N GLU A 3 -41.55 -37.92 -15.08
CA GLU A 3 -40.46 -36.96 -14.97
C GLU A 3 -41.07 -35.56 -14.84
N ALA A 4 -41.35 -35.16 -13.59
CA ALA A 4 -41.60 -33.76 -13.29
C ALA A 4 -40.31 -33.02 -13.62
N ARG A 5 -40.27 -32.35 -14.78
CA ARG A 5 -39.28 -31.30 -15.06
C ARG A 5 -39.28 -30.36 -13.86
N ARG A 6 -38.30 -30.50 -12.95
CA ARG A 6 -38.04 -29.52 -11.90
C ARG A 6 -37.79 -28.22 -12.62
N LYS A 7 -38.80 -27.33 -12.66
CA LYS A 7 -38.66 -26.01 -13.28
C LYS A 7 -37.47 -25.33 -12.61
N PHE A 8 -36.53 -24.88 -13.42
CA PHE A 8 -35.38 -24.14 -12.93
C PHE A 8 -35.89 -22.85 -12.26
N ASP A 9 -35.74 -22.75 -10.93
CA ASP A 9 -36.22 -21.65 -10.11
C ASP A 9 -35.36 -20.39 -10.32
N TRP A 10 -35.52 -19.76 -11.49
CA TRP A 10 -34.85 -18.51 -11.84
C TRP A 10 -35.04 -17.40 -10.80
N PRO A 11 -36.28 -17.09 -10.34
CA PRO A 11 -36.49 -15.97 -9.43
C PRO A 11 -35.82 -16.19 -8.06
N GLY A 12 -35.91 -17.41 -7.49
CA GLY A 12 -35.28 -17.73 -6.21
C GLY A 12 -33.76 -17.63 -6.27
N ARG A 13 -33.15 -18.16 -7.34
CA ARG A 13 -31.70 -18.11 -7.56
C ARG A 13 -31.19 -16.69 -7.77
N LEU A 14 -31.88 -15.87 -8.56
CA LEU A 14 -31.52 -14.47 -8.76
C LEU A 14 -31.63 -13.66 -7.47
N LYS A 15 -32.65 -13.91 -6.65
CA LYS A 15 -32.78 -13.27 -5.33
C LYS A 15 -31.65 -13.68 -4.39
N ALA A 16 -31.30 -14.96 -4.34
CA ALA A 16 -30.18 -15.45 -3.53
C ALA A 16 -28.84 -14.89 -3.99
N MET A 17 -28.59 -14.86 -5.30
CA MET A 17 -27.42 -14.25 -5.93
C MET A 17 -27.32 -12.76 -5.59
N GLY A 18 -28.42 -12.00 -5.73
CA GLY A 18 -28.44 -10.57 -5.41
C GLY A 18 -28.19 -10.28 -3.94
N ALA A 19 -28.76 -11.07 -3.03
CA ALA A 19 -28.49 -10.97 -1.60
C ALA A 19 -27.02 -11.26 -1.27
N HIS A 20 -26.45 -12.31 -1.87
CA HIS A 20 -25.04 -12.63 -1.70
C HIS A 20 -24.16 -11.49 -2.24
N LEU A 21 -24.43 -11.01 -3.46
CA LEU A 21 -23.69 -9.91 -4.08
C LEU A 21 -23.68 -8.67 -3.19
N LEU A 22 -24.82 -8.30 -2.61
CA LEU A 22 -24.91 -7.16 -1.68
C LEU A 22 -24.02 -7.36 -0.44
N ILE A 23 -24.01 -8.56 0.13
CA ILE A 23 -23.14 -8.91 1.27
C ILE A 23 -21.66 -8.79 0.84
N SER A 24 -21.28 -9.40 -0.28
CA SER A 24 -19.90 -9.33 -0.80
C SER A 24 -19.47 -7.89 -1.09
N LEU A 25 -20.32 -7.07 -1.70
CA LEU A 25 -20.04 -5.65 -1.96
C LEU A 25 -19.88 -4.86 -0.67
N THR A 26 -20.70 -5.12 0.34
CA THR A 26 -20.61 -4.44 1.64
C THR A 26 -19.29 -4.78 2.35
N LEU A 27 -18.92 -6.07 2.37
CA LEU A 27 -17.65 -6.51 2.93
C LEU A 27 -16.46 -5.97 2.15
N ALA A 28 -16.52 -6.02 0.81
CA ALA A 28 -15.49 -5.46 -0.06
C ALA A 28 -15.29 -3.96 0.18
N ALA A 29 -16.38 -3.19 0.31
CA ALA A 29 -16.31 -1.77 0.60
C ALA A 29 -15.69 -1.48 1.97
N ALA A 30 -16.07 -2.24 3.01
CA ALA A 30 -15.49 -2.10 4.34
C ALA A 30 -13.99 -2.41 4.36
N LEU A 31 -13.57 -3.47 3.67
CA LEU A 31 -12.15 -3.83 3.56
C LEU A 31 -11.37 -2.85 2.68
N ALA A 32 -11.96 -2.36 1.59
CA ALA A 32 -11.34 -1.32 0.78
C ALA A 32 -11.14 -0.04 1.60
N ALA A 33 -12.11 0.36 2.42
CA ALA A 33 -11.96 1.50 3.32
C ALA A 33 -10.83 1.27 4.35
N LEU A 34 -10.79 0.09 5.00
CA LEU A 34 -9.71 -0.27 5.92
C LEU A 34 -8.35 -0.19 5.24
N VAL A 35 -8.19 -0.87 4.09
CA VAL A 35 -6.90 -0.94 3.39
C VAL A 35 -6.49 0.43 2.87
N MET A 36 -7.36 1.17 2.19
CA MET A 36 -7.00 2.40 1.48
C MET A 36 -6.94 3.63 2.39
N LEU A 37 -7.71 3.68 3.47
CA LEU A 37 -7.73 4.83 4.37
C LEU A 37 -6.82 4.63 5.59
N VAL A 38 -6.65 3.39 6.04
CA VAL A 38 -5.89 3.10 7.27
C VAL A 38 -4.52 2.53 6.94
N TRP A 39 -4.41 1.47 6.14
CA TRP A 39 -3.11 0.79 5.94
C TRP A 39 -2.27 1.42 4.83
N TYR A 40 -2.91 1.90 3.77
CA TYR A 40 -2.29 2.46 2.57
C TYR A 40 -2.91 3.83 2.23
N PRO A 41 -2.86 4.80 3.15
CA PRO A 41 -3.36 6.15 2.83
C PRO A 41 -2.67 6.67 1.57
N TRP A 42 -3.40 7.41 0.75
CA TRP A 42 -2.82 8.05 -0.43
C TRP A 42 -1.65 8.96 0.00
N PRO A 43 -0.52 8.98 -0.74
CA PRO A 43 -0.25 8.30 -2.03
C PRO A 43 0.38 6.90 -1.90
N TYR A 44 0.56 6.38 -0.68
CA TYR A 44 1.31 5.16 -0.44
C TYR A 44 0.64 3.90 -1.02
N SER A 45 -0.68 3.91 -1.23
CA SER A 45 -1.37 2.86 -1.99
C SER A 45 -0.86 2.71 -3.42
N VAL A 46 -0.48 3.82 -4.07
CA VAL A 46 0.13 3.80 -5.40
C VAL A 46 1.57 3.34 -5.30
N LEU A 47 2.38 4.00 -4.46
CA LEU A 47 3.82 3.74 -4.33
C LEU A 47 4.14 2.29 -3.93
N ALA A 48 3.30 1.68 -3.08
CA ALA A 48 3.48 0.30 -2.65
C ALA A 48 3.09 -0.73 -3.74
N GLY A 49 2.44 -0.33 -4.84
CA GLY A 49 2.07 -1.22 -5.94
C GLY A 49 1.03 -2.29 -5.59
N GLY A 50 0.43 -2.25 -4.39
CA GLY A 50 -0.49 -3.28 -3.89
C GLY A 50 -1.94 -3.14 -4.37
N ARG A 51 -2.28 -2.05 -5.05
CA ARG A 51 -3.67 -1.74 -5.45
C ARG A 51 -4.24 -2.73 -6.45
N GLU A 52 -3.48 -3.12 -7.47
CA GLU A 52 -3.99 -4.01 -8.52
C GLU A 52 -4.30 -5.40 -7.98
N LEU A 53 -3.40 -5.96 -7.16
CA LEU A 53 -3.60 -7.25 -6.52
C LEU A 53 -4.80 -7.22 -5.56
N PHE A 54 -4.97 -6.13 -4.81
CA PHE A 54 -6.13 -5.95 -3.94
C PHE A 54 -7.45 -5.98 -4.74
N TRP A 55 -7.54 -5.22 -5.83
CA TRP A 55 -8.75 -5.20 -6.67
C TRP A 55 -9.01 -6.53 -7.36
N LEU A 56 -7.97 -7.26 -7.74
CA LEU A 56 -8.11 -8.61 -8.30
C LEU A 56 -8.76 -9.56 -7.29
N VAL A 57 -8.26 -9.62 -6.05
CA VAL A 57 -8.81 -10.49 -5.00
C VAL A 57 -10.26 -10.12 -4.68
N VAL A 58 -10.55 -8.83 -4.50
CA VAL A 58 -11.92 -8.34 -4.25
C VAL A 58 -12.86 -8.68 -5.40
N SER A 59 -12.42 -8.54 -6.65
CA SER A 59 -13.26 -8.81 -7.83
C SER A 59 -13.61 -10.29 -7.93
N VAL A 60 -12.66 -11.19 -7.61
CA VAL A 60 -12.91 -12.63 -7.58
C VAL A 60 -14.02 -12.95 -6.59
N ASP A 61 -13.97 -12.41 -5.36
CA ASP A 61 -14.98 -12.70 -4.35
C ASP A 61 -16.35 -12.10 -4.70
N VAL A 62 -16.39 -10.88 -5.23
CA VAL A 62 -17.64 -10.20 -5.62
C VAL A 62 -18.33 -10.90 -6.79
N ILE A 63 -17.59 -11.59 -7.67
CA ILE A 63 -18.15 -12.28 -8.84
C ILE A 63 -18.43 -13.75 -8.54
N LEU A 64 -17.42 -14.49 -8.06
CA LEU A 64 -17.48 -15.95 -7.97
C LEU A 64 -18.49 -16.42 -6.91
N GLY A 65 -18.54 -15.76 -5.75
CA GLY A 65 -19.47 -16.13 -4.67
C GLY A 65 -20.94 -16.06 -5.09
N PRO A 66 -21.41 -14.94 -5.66
CA PRO A 66 -22.76 -14.82 -6.19
C PRO A 66 -23.06 -15.79 -7.34
N VAL A 67 -22.13 -16.02 -8.26
CA VAL A 67 -22.30 -16.99 -9.36
C VAL A 67 -22.44 -18.42 -8.82
N LEU A 68 -21.59 -18.84 -7.88
CA LEU A 68 -21.70 -20.15 -7.24
C LEU A 68 -23.01 -20.28 -6.47
N THR A 69 -23.43 -19.23 -5.78
CA THR A 69 -24.73 -19.19 -5.09
C THR A 69 -25.88 -19.36 -6.08
N PHE A 70 -25.84 -18.67 -7.22
CA PHE A 70 -26.83 -18.84 -8.28
C PHE A 70 -26.90 -20.29 -8.78
N VAL A 71 -25.76 -20.94 -9.00
CA VAL A 71 -25.67 -22.33 -9.49
C VAL A 71 -26.14 -23.35 -8.45
N VAL A 72 -25.79 -23.15 -7.19
CA VAL A 72 -26.06 -24.13 -6.12
C VAL A 72 -27.45 -23.98 -5.51
N PHE A 73 -28.00 -22.75 -5.47
CA PHE A 73 -29.26 -22.47 -4.81
C PHE A 73 -30.42 -23.20 -5.46
N ASN A 74 -31.07 -24.11 -4.73
CA ASN A 74 -32.19 -24.88 -5.24
C ASN A 74 -33.19 -25.16 -4.11
N THR A 75 -34.35 -24.51 -4.17
CA THR A 75 -35.45 -24.65 -3.20
C THR A 75 -36.07 -26.04 -3.18
N ALA A 76 -35.81 -26.86 -4.20
CA ALA A 76 -36.23 -28.25 -4.24
C ALA A 76 -35.28 -29.21 -3.48
N LYS A 77 -34.10 -28.74 -3.03
CA LYS A 77 -33.23 -29.52 -2.13
C LYS A 77 -33.79 -29.49 -0.69
N PRO A 78 -33.54 -30.52 0.12
CA PRO A 78 -33.73 -30.44 1.57
C PRO A 78 -33.01 -29.21 2.13
N ARG A 79 -33.67 -28.50 3.06
CA ARG A 79 -33.11 -27.26 3.63
C ARG A 79 -31.72 -27.45 4.21
N ALA A 80 -31.45 -28.58 4.87
CA ALA A 80 -30.15 -28.89 5.44
C ALA A 80 -29.04 -28.99 4.38
N GLU A 81 -29.33 -29.61 3.22
CA GLU A 81 -28.38 -29.69 2.11
C GLU A 81 -28.09 -28.32 1.50
N LEU A 82 -29.15 -27.53 1.26
CA LEU A 82 -28.99 -26.17 0.74
C LEU A 82 -28.17 -25.29 1.67
N VAL A 83 -28.43 -25.35 2.98
CA VAL A 83 -27.67 -24.59 3.99
C VAL A 83 -26.22 -25.04 4.02
N ARG A 84 -25.95 -26.35 3.99
CA ARG A 84 -24.58 -26.88 3.94
C ARG A 84 -23.84 -26.38 2.71
N ASP A 85 -24.46 -26.47 1.53
CA ASP A 85 -23.80 -26.08 0.29
C ASP A 85 -23.46 -24.56 0.29
N LEU A 86 -24.39 -23.71 0.77
CA LEU A 86 -24.14 -22.27 0.93
C LEU A 86 -23.10 -21.96 2.02
N ALA A 87 -23.10 -22.71 3.12
CA ALA A 87 -22.10 -22.57 4.19
C ALA A 87 -20.70 -22.94 3.69
N CYS A 88 -20.57 -23.98 2.86
CA CYS A 88 -19.30 -24.32 2.22
C CYS A 88 -18.80 -23.20 1.32
N ILE A 89 -19.67 -22.60 0.48
CA ILE A 89 -19.30 -21.45 -0.36
C ILE A 89 -18.81 -20.28 0.52
N ALA A 90 -19.59 -19.92 1.54
CA ALA A 90 -19.24 -18.82 2.44
C ALA A 90 -17.93 -19.09 3.20
N ALA A 91 -17.69 -20.30 3.67
CA ALA A 91 -16.46 -20.67 4.38
C ALA A 91 -15.22 -20.55 3.49
N VAL A 92 -15.29 -21.05 2.25
CA VAL A 92 -14.17 -20.94 1.29
C VAL A 92 -13.89 -19.49 0.95
N GLN A 93 -14.94 -18.69 0.72
CA GLN A 93 -14.81 -17.27 0.40
C GLN A 93 -14.23 -16.47 1.56
N LEU A 94 -14.69 -16.70 2.80
CA LEU A 94 -14.12 -16.05 3.98
C LEU A 94 -12.67 -16.44 4.21
N ALA A 95 -12.29 -17.70 3.94
CA ALA A 95 -10.90 -18.14 4.01
C ALA A 95 -10.02 -17.44 2.96
N ALA A 96 -10.48 -17.36 1.71
CA ALA A 96 -9.80 -16.65 0.63
C ALA A 96 -9.64 -15.16 0.94
N LEU A 97 -10.71 -14.50 1.41
CA LEU A 97 -10.71 -13.10 1.80
C LEU A 97 -9.77 -12.84 2.97
N GLY A 98 -9.79 -13.69 4.00
CA GLY A 98 -8.92 -13.61 5.16
C GLY A 98 -7.45 -13.76 4.80
N TYR A 99 -7.13 -14.71 3.92
CA TYR A 99 -5.77 -14.89 3.40
C TYR A 99 -5.31 -13.66 2.61
N GLY A 100 -6.13 -13.16 1.68
CA GLY A 100 -5.83 -11.95 0.90
C GLY A 100 -5.59 -10.74 1.78
N LEU A 101 -6.44 -10.53 2.80
CA LEU A 101 -6.28 -9.45 3.77
C LEU A 101 -5.00 -9.59 4.60
N HIS A 102 -4.64 -10.81 5.01
CA HIS A 102 -3.40 -11.07 5.74
C HIS A 102 -2.15 -10.77 4.88
N THR A 103 -2.15 -11.19 3.62
CA THR A 103 -1.05 -10.87 2.68
C THR A 103 -0.89 -9.36 2.50
N VAL A 104 -1.99 -8.62 2.36
CA VAL A 104 -1.97 -7.15 2.29
C VAL A 104 -1.44 -6.54 3.60
N TYR A 105 -1.82 -7.08 4.75
CA TYR A 105 -1.35 -6.60 6.05
C TYR A 105 0.17 -6.77 6.24
N GLU A 106 0.75 -7.89 5.83
CA GLU A 106 2.19 -8.18 5.98
C GLU A 106 3.09 -7.27 5.14
N VAL A 107 2.58 -6.72 4.02
CA VAL A 107 3.35 -5.84 3.13
C VAL A 107 2.92 -4.37 3.20
N ARG A 108 2.11 -4.02 4.21
CA ARG A 108 1.63 -2.63 4.38
C ARG A 108 2.80 -1.65 4.60
N PRO A 109 2.71 -0.42 4.08
CA PRO A 109 3.71 0.61 4.34
C PRO A 109 3.68 1.00 5.82
N VAL A 110 4.83 1.00 6.46
CA VAL A 110 4.97 1.29 7.90
C VAL A 110 5.90 2.47 8.19
N ALA A 111 6.80 2.80 7.27
CA ALA A 111 7.65 3.98 7.38
C ALA A 111 7.96 4.57 6.01
N PHE A 112 8.07 5.89 5.96
CA PHE A 112 8.56 6.66 4.83
C PHE A 112 9.82 7.38 5.30
N VAL A 113 10.98 6.82 4.96
CA VAL A 113 12.25 7.12 5.63
C VAL A 113 13.17 7.85 4.67
N PHE A 114 13.62 9.05 5.05
CA PHE A 114 14.77 9.67 4.37
C PHE A 114 16.04 8.90 4.72
N GLU A 115 16.73 8.36 3.71
CA GLU A 115 18.03 7.71 3.84
C GLU A 115 19.01 8.28 2.81
N VAL A 116 20.19 8.69 3.28
CA VAL A 116 21.32 9.18 2.46
C VAL A 116 20.96 10.39 1.58
N ASP A 117 20.24 10.16 0.49
CA ASP A 117 19.92 11.08 -0.60
C ASP A 117 18.51 10.86 -1.18
N ARG A 118 17.67 10.00 -0.59
CA ARG A 118 16.35 9.63 -1.12
C ARG A 118 15.37 9.34 -0.01
N PHE A 119 14.09 9.28 -0.35
CA PHE A 119 13.09 8.67 0.53
C PHE A 119 12.85 7.24 0.14
N ARG A 120 12.67 6.36 1.13
CA ARG A 120 12.27 4.98 0.94
C ARG A 120 10.90 4.75 1.56
N LEU A 121 10.00 4.15 0.81
CA LEU A 121 8.79 3.56 1.36
C LEU A 121 9.10 2.15 1.85
N VAL A 122 8.98 1.93 3.16
CA VAL A 122 9.31 0.66 3.81
C VAL A 122 8.04 -0.09 4.15
N GLY A 123 7.90 -1.30 3.63
CA GLY A 123 6.82 -2.24 3.98
C GLY A 123 7.12 -3.01 5.27
N ALA A 124 6.09 -3.50 5.95
CA ALA A 124 6.24 -4.25 7.21
C ALA A 124 7.09 -5.53 7.07
N ALA A 125 7.06 -6.17 5.90
CA ALA A 125 7.87 -7.33 5.56
C ALA A 125 9.36 -6.99 5.35
N ASP A 126 9.67 -5.76 4.93
CA ASP A 126 11.03 -5.32 4.61
C ASP A 126 11.80 -4.90 5.88
N VAL A 127 11.08 -4.60 6.97
CA VAL A 127 11.70 -4.16 8.22
C VAL A 127 12.52 -5.28 8.84
N ARG A 128 13.78 -5.00 9.19
CA ARG A 128 14.61 -5.91 9.97
C ARG A 128 14.11 -6.02 11.42
N ARG A 129 13.14 -6.90 11.64
CA ARG A 129 12.42 -7.06 12.93
C ARG A 129 13.33 -7.31 14.13
N GLN A 130 14.49 -7.95 13.92
CA GLN A 130 15.51 -8.21 14.94
C GLN A 130 16.04 -6.92 15.60
N GLU A 131 15.96 -5.77 14.92
CA GLU A 131 16.42 -4.48 15.44
C GLU A 131 15.30 -3.65 16.09
N LEU A 132 14.04 -4.09 16.04
CA LEU A 132 12.92 -3.36 16.67
C LEU A 132 13.16 -3.09 18.17
N PRO A 133 13.69 -4.02 18.99
CA PRO A 133 13.99 -3.73 20.39
C PRO A 133 15.03 -2.62 20.60
N GLN A 134 15.92 -2.43 19.61
CA GLN A 134 16.99 -1.44 19.62
C GLN A 134 16.53 -0.07 19.10
N ALA A 135 15.36 -0.01 18.45
CA ALA A 135 14.77 1.23 18.02
C ALA A 135 14.41 2.14 19.22
N ARG A 136 14.28 3.44 18.94
CA ARG A 136 13.69 4.39 19.89
C ARG A 136 12.31 3.89 20.33
N ALA A 137 11.94 4.15 21.59
CA ALA A 137 10.71 3.62 22.18
C ALA A 137 9.46 3.83 21.30
N ALA A 138 9.35 4.99 20.65
CA ALA A 138 8.25 5.33 19.74
C ALA A 138 8.17 4.46 18.47
N TYR A 139 9.25 3.79 18.08
CA TYR A 139 9.37 3.05 16.81
C TYR A 139 9.66 1.55 17.00
N ARG A 140 9.49 1.02 18.22
CA ARG A 140 9.63 -0.42 18.51
C ARG A 140 8.48 -1.26 17.96
N HIS A 141 7.37 -0.61 17.63
CA HIS A 141 6.21 -1.24 17.01
C HIS A 141 5.96 -0.61 15.65
N LEU A 142 5.63 -1.44 14.67
CA LEU A 142 5.33 -0.99 13.32
C LEU A 142 3.98 -0.30 13.28
N SER A 143 3.89 0.76 12.48
CA SER A 143 2.63 1.49 12.31
C SER A 143 1.53 0.61 11.74
N LEU A 144 0.30 0.90 12.17
CA LEU A 144 -0.93 0.29 11.69
C LEU A 144 -1.78 1.25 10.86
N ARG A 145 -1.45 2.56 10.85
CA ARG A 145 -2.25 3.62 10.22
C ARG A 145 -1.54 4.28 9.03
N GLY A 146 -0.71 3.50 8.34
CA GLY A 146 0.14 3.98 7.26
C GLY A 146 1.54 4.39 7.74
N PRO A 147 2.41 4.85 6.83
CA PRO A 147 3.82 5.01 7.13
C PRO A 147 4.11 6.21 8.03
N LEU A 148 5.01 6.01 8.99
CA LEU A 148 5.59 7.11 9.76
C LEU A 148 6.63 7.87 8.92
N LEU A 149 6.55 9.19 8.90
CA LEU A 149 7.58 10.03 8.30
C LEU A 149 8.81 10.08 9.22
N LEU A 150 9.93 9.51 8.75
CA LEU A 150 11.14 9.33 9.56
C LEU A 150 12.39 9.67 8.73
N ALA A 151 13.54 9.69 9.39
CA ALA A 151 14.84 9.68 8.75
C ALA A 151 15.72 8.59 9.34
N ALA A 152 16.72 8.14 8.58
CA ALA A 152 17.78 7.28 9.06
C ALA A 152 19.00 8.14 9.46
N ARG A 153 19.49 7.94 10.68
CA ARG A 153 20.78 8.52 11.09
C ARG A 153 21.92 7.94 10.26
N GLU A 154 23.05 8.62 10.25
CA GLU A 154 24.26 8.08 9.66
C GLU A 154 24.85 6.97 10.54
N SER A 155 25.51 6.00 9.90
CA SER A 155 26.35 5.04 10.61
C SER A 155 27.58 5.77 11.14
N ASN A 156 28.01 5.45 12.36
CA ASN A 156 29.29 5.96 12.83
C ASN A 156 30.43 5.36 11.98
N PRO A 157 31.55 6.09 11.84
CA PRO A 157 32.75 5.56 11.18
C PRO A 157 33.25 4.26 11.84
N GLY A 158 34.04 3.48 11.10
CA GLY A 158 34.61 2.21 11.57
C GLY A 158 33.70 1.01 11.35
N ASP A 159 33.62 0.13 12.35
CA ASP A 159 32.95 -1.17 12.25
C ASP A 159 31.46 -1.08 11.93
N GLU A 160 30.76 -0.06 12.48
CA GLU A 160 29.33 0.14 12.21
C GLU A 160 29.07 0.41 10.72
N ARG A 161 29.90 1.25 10.08
CA ARG A 161 29.79 1.52 8.64
C ARG A 161 30.04 0.27 7.80
N LEU A 162 31.05 -0.53 8.15
CA LEU A 162 31.33 -1.80 7.47
C LEU A 162 30.16 -2.78 7.63
N GLN A 163 29.56 -2.86 8.82
CA GLN A 163 28.39 -3.70 9.07
C GLN A 163 27.18 -3.23 8.27
N THR A 164 26.95 -1.93 8.18
CA THR A 164 25.87 -1.35 7.36
C THR A 164 26.05 -1.69 5.88
N ILE A 165 27.26 -1.61 5.35
CA ILE A 165 27.55 -2.01 3.96
C ILE A 165 27.26 -3.51 3.75
N LYS A 166 27.72 -4.37 4.67
CA LYS A 166 27.46 -5.81 4.61
C LYS A 166 25.97 -6.14 4.63
N LEU A 167 25.20 -5.46 5.47
CA LEU A 167 23.74 -5.64 5.55
C LEU A 167 23.01 -5.10 4.33
N ALA A 168 23.45 -3.97 3.77
CA ALA A 168 22.90 -3.43 2.52
C ALA A 168 23.08 -4.42 1.36
N LEU A 169 24.24 -5.10 1.27
CA LEU A 169 24.48 -6.17 0.29
C LEU A 169 23.56 -7.38 0.46
N GLN A 170 22.96 -7.56 1.65
CA GLN A 170 21.95 -8.59 1.94
C GLN A 170 20.51 -8.08 1.72
N GLY A 171 20.33 -6.85 1.22
CA GLY A 171 19.03 -6.22 1.00
C GLY A 171 18.49 -5.42 2.19
N TYR A 172 19.28 -5.24 3.26
CA TYR A 172 18.89 -4.46 4.44
C TYR A 172 19.54 -3.07 4.43
N ASP A 173 18.98 -2.17 3.63
CA ASP A 173 19.34 -0.75 3.63
C ASP A 173 19.07 -0.09 4.98
N VAL A 174 19.73 1.04 5.25
CA VAL A 174 19.60 1.75 6.54
C VAL A 174 18.15 2.19 6.84
N GLY A 175 17.35 2.49 5.82
CA GLY A 175 15.95 2.85 5.96
C GLY A 175 15.07 1.69 6.39
N THR A 176 15.46 0.44 6.13
CA THR A 176 14.69 -0.74 6.58
C THR A 176 15.08 -1.22 7.99
N ARG A 177 15.99 -0.49 8.65
CA ARG A 177 16.61 -0.83 9.93
C ARG A 177 16.11 0.08 11.08
N PRO A 178 15.20 -0.39 11.93
CA PRO A 178 14.60 0.42 13.00
C PRO A 178 15.59 1.02 14.01
N SER A 179 16.76 0.40 14.20
CA SER A 179 17.81 0.95 15.06
C SER A 179 18.40 2.27 14.55
N TYR A 180 18.20 2.59 13.27
CA TYR A 180 18.63 3.84 12.63
C TYR A 180 17.53 4.90 12.58
N TRP A 181 16.28 4.54 12.88
CA TRP A 181 15.15 5.45 12.76
C TRP A 181 15.20 6.57 13.79
N VAL A 182 15.15 7.80 13.28
CA VAL A 182 15.08 9.04 14.05
C VAL A 182 13.92 9.90 13.52
N PRO A 183 13.40 10.86 14.32
CA PRO A 183 12.42 11.82 13.85
C PRO A 183 12.92 12.55 12.62
N TYR A 184 12.05 12.70 11.62
CA TYR A 184 12.37 13.39 10.37
C TYR A 184 13.00 14.77 10.60
N ASP A 185 12.40 15.56 11.50
CA ASP A 185 12.83 16.93 11.80
C ASP A 185 14.29 17.01 12.30
N SER A 186 14.79 15.95 12.94
CA SER A 186 16.17 15.90 13.43
C SER A 186 17.21 15.83 12.32
N GLN A 187 16.79 15.55 11.08
CA GLN A 187 17.66 15.38 9.91
C GLN A 187 17.36 16.39 8.78
N LEU A 188 16.55 17.42 9.02
CA LEU A 188 16.13 18.39 7.99
C LEU A 188 17.31 19.04 7.25
N LYS A 189 18.41 19.35 7.94
CA LYS A 189 19.61 19.90 7.31
C LYS A 189 20.17 18.97 6.22
N ARG A 190 20.19 17.66 6.49
CA ARG A 190 20.66 16.65 5.54
C ARG A 190 19.66 16.45 4.40
N VAL A 191 18.37 16.42 4.71
CA VAL A 191 17.32 16.38 3.68
C VAL A 191 17.48 17.54 2.70
N LEU A 192 17.59 18.77 3.20
CA LEU A 192 17.72 19.97 2.36
C LEU A 192 19.04 20.00 1.59
N ALA A 193 20.13 19.48 2.17
CA ALA A 193 21.41 19.37 1.49
C ALA A 193 21.37 18.39 0.31
N SER A 194 20.66 17.27 0.44
CA SER A 194 20.47 16.30 -0.64
C SER A 194 19.38 16.73 -1.64
N ALA A 195 18.44 17.58 -1.21
CA ALA A 195 17.28 17.99 -2.02
C ALA A 195 17.69 18.87 -3.21
N ARG A 196 17.14 18.54 -4.37
CA ARG A 196 17.53 19.14 -5.66
C ARG A 196 16.47 20.14 -6.15
N PRO A 197 16.84 21.19 -6.89
CA PRO A 197 15.85 22.16 -7.39
C PRO A 197 14.84 21.51 -8.33
N VAL A 198 13.55 21.81 -8.15
CA VAL A 198 12.48 21.24 -9.00
C VAL A 198 12.63 21.60 -10.48
N THR A 199 13.37 22.67 -10.79
CA THR A 199 13.71 23.11 -12.15
C THR A 199 14.41 22.02 -12.97
N LEU A 200 15.09 21.06 -12.33
CA LEU A 200 15.68 19.91 -13.03
C LEU A 200 14.63 18.95 -13.61
N LEU A 201 13.47 18.79 -12.97
CA LEU A 201 12.38 17.93 -13.47
C LEU A 201 11.81 18.46 -14.80
N TYR A 202 11.83 19.77 -15.02
CA TYR A 202 11.42 20.38 -16.29
C TYR A 202 12.37 20.02 -17.44
N ARG A 203 13.66 19.81 -17.14
CA ARG A 203 14.65 19.47 -18.16
C ARG A 203 14.52 18.02 -18.64
N GLN A 204 14.06 17.12 -17.78
CA GLN A 204 13.86 15.72 -18.14
C GLN A 204 12.71 15.52 -19.14
N LYS A 205 11.60 16.25 -18.96
CA LYS A 205 10.40 16.15 -19.81
C LYS A 205 9.82 17.54 -20.11
N PRO A 206 10.48 18.34 -20.96
CA PRO A 206 10.05 19.70 -21.28
C PRO A 206 8.60 19.79 -21.79
N GLU A 207 8.14 18.77 -22.50
CA GLU A 207 6.80 18.66 -23.10
C GLU A 207 5.66 18.63 -22.07
N THR A 208 5.97 18.33 -20.81
CA THR A 208 5.00 18.25 -19.71
C THR A 208 5.17 19.38 -18.69
N ALA A 209 5.87 20.46 -19.06
CA ALA A 209 6.13 21.59 -18.17
C ALA A 209 4.85 22.23 -17.61
N ALA A 210 3.82 22.39 -18.44
CA ALA A 210 2.53 22.97 -18.02
C ALA A 210 1.78 22.09 -17.02
N GLU A 211 1.88 20.77 -17.16
CA GLU A 211 1.32 19.82 -16.19
C GLU A 211 2.04 19.93 -14.84
N LEU A 212 3.37 20.01 -14.88
CA LEU A 212 4.19 20.18 -13.68
C LEU A 212 3.89 21.51 -12.97
N ASP A 213 3.70 22.61 -13.70
CA ASP A 213 3.29 23.89 -13.12
C ASP A 213 1.93 23.76 -12.41
N GLY A 214 0.94 23.09 -13.02
CA GLY A 214 -0.36 22.82 -12.39
C GLY A 214 -0.26 21.96 -11.14
N GLN A 215 0.59 20.92 -11.15
CA GLN A 215 0.83 20.05 -10.00
C GLN A 215 1.50 20.79 -8.84
N LEU A 216 2.51 21.62 -9.11
CA LEU A 216 3.17 22.44 -8.07
C LEU A 216 2.23 23.50 -7.49
N ALA A 217 1.40 24.13 -8.34
CA ALA A 217 0.38 25.07 -7.89
C ALA A 217 -0.66 24.40 -6.98
N ALA A 218 -1.12 23.19 -7.33
CA ALA A 218 -2.04 22.42 -6.48
C ALA A 218 -1.42 22.03 -5.12
N MET A 219 -0.10 21.88 -5.06
CA MET A 219 0.65 21.66 -3.81
C MET A 219 0.94 22.95 -3.03
N GLY A 220 0.59 24.11 -3.59
CA GLY A 220 0.83 25.42 -2.99
C GLY A 220 2.32 25.74 -2.82
N VAL A 221 3.17 25.29 -3.76
CA VAL A 221 4.61 25.53 -3.71
C VAL A 221 5.08 26.37 -4.88
N ASP A 222 6.00 27.29 -4.59
CA ASP A 222 6.64 28.12 -5.60
C ASP A 222 7.77 27.36 -6.29
N LYS A 223 7.80 27.44 -7.62
CA LYS A 223 8.78 26.77 -8.49
C LYS A 223 10.23 27.18 -8.20
N ALA A 224 10.46 28.43 -7.78
CA ALA A 224 11.82 28.92 -7.54
C ALA A 224 12.43 28.35 -6.25
N SER A 225 11.59 28.00 -5.28
CA SER A 225 12.02 27.52 -3.96
C SER A 225 11.76 26.03 -3.72
N ALA A 226 10.85 25.42 -4.48
CA ALA A 226 10.53 24.00 -4.39
C ALA A 226 11.73 23.12 -4.75
N ARG A 227 11.90 22.07 -3.94
CA ARG A 227 12.92 21.04 -4.15
C ARG A 227 12.27 19.68 -4.29
N PHE A 228 13.03 18.71 -4.74
CA PHE A 228 12.59 17.33 -4.81
C PHE A 228 13.67 16.36 -4.34
N LEU A 229 13.21 15.19 -3.93
CA LEU A 229 14.04 14.02 -3.70
C LEU A 229 13.38 12.79 -4.35
N PRO A 230 14.17 11.85 -4.88
CA PRO A 230 13.62 10.62 -5.42
C PRO A 230 13.02 9.74 -4.33
N ILE A 231 12.09 8.87 -4.75
CA ILE A 231 11.46 7.86 -3.91
C ILE A 231 11.87 6.47 -4.39
N THR A 232 12.43 5.67 -3.50
CA THR A 232 12.54 4.22 -3.65
C THR A 232 11.28 3.56 -3.07
N ALA A 233 10.46 2.97 -3.94
CA ALA A 233 9.29 2.20 -3.58
C ALA A 233 9.10 1.04 -4.58
N ARG A 234 8.05 0.25 -4.43
CA ARG A 234 7.75 -0.85 -5.37
C ARG A 234 7.41 -0.32 -6.76
N VAL A 235 6.61 0.76 -6.83
CA VAL A 235 6.38 1.51 -8.07
C VAL A 235 7.52 2.50 -8.24
N GLN A 236 8.16 2.47 -9.41
CA GLN A 236 9.30 3.32 -9.77
C GLN A 236 8.83 4.68 -10.31
N ASP A 237 9.78 5.58 -10.56
CA ASP A 237 9.56 6.89 -11.17
C ASP A 237 8.70 7.84 -10.35
N TRP A 238 8.92 7.88 -9.03
CA TRP A 238 8.28 8.85 -8.14
C TRP A 238 9.30 9.72 -7.41
N SER A 239 8.89 10.95 -7.17
CA SER A 239 9.64 11.94 -6.40
C SER A 239 8.74 12.60 -5.36
N VAL A 240 9.30 12.93 -4.21
CA VAL A 240 8.66 13.77 -3.21
C VAL A 240 9.06 15.22 -3.46
N ILE A 241 8.09 16.13 -3.36
CA ILE A 241 8.30 17.56 -3.46
C ILE A 241 8.36 18.15 -2.06
N LEU A 242 9.39 18.94 -1.83
CA LEU A 242 9.69 19.59 -0.57
C LEU A 242 9.55 21.10 -0.72
N LYS A 243 9.04 21.74 0.33
CA LYS A 243 9.10 23.19 0.49
C LYS A 243 10.52 23.60 0.87
N ALA A 244 10.78 24.91 0.86
CA ALA A 244 12.07 25.49 1.24
C ALA A 244 12.52 25.11 2.68
N ASP A 245 11.56 24.88 3.58
CA ASP A 245 11.81 24.47 4.97
C ASP A 245 12.04 22.95 5.13
N GLY A 246 11.90 22.18 4.05
CA GLY A 246 12.05 20.73 4.05
C GLY A 246 10.77 19.97 4.41
N SER A 247 9.65 20.64 4.67
CA SER A 247 8.36 19.96 4.79
C SER A 247 7.93 19.34 3.46
N ILE A 248 7.28 18.18 3.52
CA ILE A 248 6.74 17.51 2.32
C ILE A 248 5.51 18.29 1.83
N ALA A 249 5.56 18.75 0.60
CA ALA A 249 4.46 19.42 -0.07
C ALA A 249 3.55 18.45 -0.83
N GLY A 250 4.15 17.40 -1.41
CA GLY A 250 3.40 16.42 -2.21
C GLY A 250 4.31 15.44 -2.92
N PHE A 251 3.73 14.70 -3.87
CA PHE A 251 4.36 13.58 -4.55
C PHE A 251 4.05 13.65 -6.04
N LEU A 252 5.02 13.35 -6.89
CA LEU A 252 4.87 13.39 -8.35
C LEU A 252 5.34 12.07 -8.99
N PRO A 253 4.66 11.59 -10.04
CA PRO A 253 5.11 10.47 -10.87
C PRO A 253 6.21 10.94 -11.83
N ARG A 254 7.34 11.37 -11.26
CA ARG A 254 8.55 11.78 -11.97
C ARG A 254 9.74 11.04 -11.39
N ASP A 255 10.53 10.43 -12.26
CA ASP A 255 11.82 9.91 -11.88
C ASP A 255 12.71 11.04 -11.35
N GLY A 256 13.43 10.73 -10.27
CA GLY A 256 14.33 11.64 -9.60
C GLY A 256 15.70 11.04 -9.34
N PHE A 257 16.10 9.95 -10.03
CA PHE A 257 17.39 9.28 -9.84
C PHE A 257 18.47 9.66 -10.86
N PHE A 258 18.15 10.52 -11.83
CA PHE A 258 19.08 11.10 -12.80
C PHE A 258 20.06 12.11 -12.21
#